data_AF-A0A6N7VWD5-F1
#
_entry.id   AF-A0A6N7VWD5-F1
#
_cell.length_a   1.000
_cell.length_b   1.000
_cell.length_c   1.000
_cell.angle_alpha   90.00
_cell.angle_beta   90.00
_cell.angle_gamma   90.00
#
_symmetry.space_group_name_H-M   'P 1'
#
loop_
_entity.id
_entity.type
_entity.pdbx_description
1 polymer ?
#
loop_
_entity_poly.entity_id
_entity_poly.type
_entity_poly.pdbx_seq_one_letter_code
_entity_poly.pdbx_strand_id
1 'polypeptide(L)'
;MKNNKIWYLGCLIGILSLLVVFLLDLNKTLEIILTQVFAISFTVSYVKIIHNKMLKEDLDYRISINDERNEKIRDKVNATMSAILMVLMGIIAIISMSIKAYLPAIFLGISVFISPLIMIFISRYYESRY
;
A
#
# COMPACT_ATOMS: atom_id res chain seq x y z
N MET A 1 4.44 3.68 -22.44
CA MET A 1 3.46 3.53 -21.34
C MET A 1 2.15 2.96 -21.89
N LYS A 2 1.96 1.62 -21.88
CA LYS A 2 0.81 0.97 -22.55
C LYS A 2 -0.25 0.36 -21.62
N ASN A 3 -0.14 0.51 -20.29
CA ASN A 3 -1.00 -0.23 -19.34
C ASN A 3 -1.69 0.61 -18.25
N ASN A 4 -1.89 1.93 -18.43
CA ASN A 4 -2.57 2.75 -17.42
C ASN A 4 -4.02 2.31 -17.14
N LYS A 5 -4.68 1.65 -18.11
CA LYS A 5 -6.07 1.18 -17.98
C LYS A 5 -6.26 0.15 -16.86
N ILE A 6 -5.23 -0.61 -16.51
CA ILE A 6 -5.33 -1.65 -15.47
C ILE A 6 -5.56 -1.05 -14.07
N TRP A 7 -5.01 0.15 -13.81
CA TRP A 7 -5.20 0.82 -12.53
C TRP A 7 -6.62 1.36 -12.39
N TYR A 8 -7.24 1.83 -13.48
CA TYR A 8 -8.65 2.20 -13.48
C TYR A 8 -9.57 1.01 -13.19
N LEU A 9 -9.24 -0.19 -13.69
CA LEU A 9 -9.96 -1.41 -13.34
C LEU A 9 -9.88 -1.73 -11.84
N GLY A 10 -8.71 -1.59 -11.22
CA GLY A 10 -8.59 -1.79 -9.77
C GLY A 10 -9.41 -0.77 -8.95
N CYS A 11 -9.54 0.47 -9.44
CA CYS A 11 -10.42 1.46 -8.83
C CYS A 11 -11.90 1.06 -8.95
N LEU A 12 -12.31 0.58 -10.13
CA LEU A 12 -13.65 0.08 -10.40
C LEU A 12 -14.00 -1.14 -9.55
N ILE A 13 -13.09 -2.10 -9.42
CA ILE A 13 -13.24 -3.27 -8.54
C ILE A 13 -13.39 -2.84 -7.07
N GLY A 14 -12.59 -1.85 -6.64
CA GLY A 14 -12.71 -1.28 -5.31
C GLY A 14 -14.10 -0.68 -5.07
N ILE A 15 -14.56 0.21 -5.95
CA ILE A 15 -15.86 0.88 -5.81
C ILE A 15 -17.01 -0.13 -5.86
N LEU A 16 -16.96 -1.13 -6.74
CA LEU A 16 -17.95 -2.21 -6.76
C LEU A 16 -17.96 -3.01 -5.46
N SER A 17 -16.79 -3.31 -4.89
CA SER A 17 -16.70 -4.01 -3.61
C SER A 17 -17.37 -3.22 -2.48
N LEU A 18 -17.18 -1.90 -2.46
CA LEU A 18 -17.84 -1.01 -1.50
C LEU A 18 -19.36 -0.93 -1.72
N LEU A 19 -19.81 -0.84 -2.98
CA LEU A 19 -21.23 -0.82 -3.33
C LEU A 19 -21.95 -2.10 -2.92
N VAL A 20 -21.30 -3.26 -3.11
CA VAL A 20 -21.84 -4.56 -2.69
C VAL A 20 -22.02 -4.60 -1.18
N VAL A 21 -21.05 -4.10 -0.41
CA VAL A 21 -21.16 -3.98 1.06
C VAL A 21 -22.29 -3.03 1.47
N PHE A 22 -22.49 -1.93 0.76
CA PHE A 22 -23.50 -0.93 1.12
C PHE A 22 -24.94 -1.34 0.75
N LEU A 23 -25.11 -2.08 -0.35
CA LEU A 23 -26.43 -2.40 -0.91
C LEU A 23 -27.00 -3.74 -0.42
N LEU A 24 -26.16 -4.64 0.09
CA LEU A 24 -26.56 -5.98 0.51
C LEU A 24 -26.32 -6.18 2.00
N ASP A 25 -27.28 -6.82 2.69
CA ASP A 25 -27.07 -7.34 4.04
C ASP A 25 -26.17 -8.57 3.98
N LEU A 26 -24.86 -8.33 3.99
CA LEU A 26 -23.84 -9.36 3.97
C LEU A 26 -23.56 -9.87 5.38
N ASN A 27 -23.03 -11.10 5.48
CA ASN A 27 -22.51 -11.57 6.75
C ASN A 27 -21.29 -10.73 7.16
N LYS A 28 -21.04 -10.66 8.48
CA LYS A 28 -19.98 -9.83 9.06
C LYS A 28 -18.58 -10.17 8.54
N THR A 29 -18.34 -11.43 8.19
CA THR A 29 -17.06 -11.89 7.64
C THR A 29 -16.82 -11.38 6.22
N LEU A 30 -17.83 -11.46 5.34
CA LEU A 30 -17.76 -10.97 3.96
C LEU A 30 -17.65 -9.45 3.94
N GLU A 31 -18.39 -8.76 4.81
CA GLU A 31 -18.30 -7.31 4.96
C GLU A 31 -16.86 -6.85 5.23
N ILE A 32 -16.18 -7.50 6.18
CA ILE A 32 -14.77 -7.22 6.53
C ILE A 32 -13.82 -7.52 5.35
N ILE A 33 -14.03 -8.64 4.66
CA ILE A 33 -13.17 -9.04 3.52
C ILE A 33 -13.34 -8.05 2.36
N LEU A 34 -14.57 -7.71 1.97
CA LEU A 34 -14.85 -6.79 0.86
C LEU A 34 -14.37 -5.38 1.17
N THR A 35 -14.50 -4.91 2.41
CA THR A 35 -13.94 -3.60 2.81
C THR A 35 -12.42 -3.58 2.76
N GLN A 36 -11.73 -4.67 3.11
CA GLN A 36 -10.29 -4.78 2.91
C GLN A 36 -9.89 -4.78 1.43
N VAL A 37 -10.61 -5.54 0.59
CA VAL A 37 -10.38 -5.57 -0.86
C VAL A 37 -10.56 -4.18 -1.46
N PHE A 38 -11.61 -3.46 -1.04
CA PHE A 38 -11.82 -2.06 -1.42
C PHE A 38 -10.62 -1.20 -1.03
N ALA A 39 -10.21 -1.21 0.23
CA ALA A 39 -9.12 -0.37 0.72
C ALA A 39 -7.82 -0.60 -0.06
N ILE A 40 -7.40 -1.86 -0.22
CA ILE A 40 -6.15 -2.21 -0.91
C ILE A 40 -6.23 -1.83 -2.39
N SER A 41 -7.30 -2.24 -3.07
CA SER A 41 -7.45 -2.04 -4.52
C SER A 41 -7.58 -0.56 -4.86
N PHE A 42 -8.40 0.19 -4.12
CA PHE A 42 -8.62 1.61 -4.36
C PHE A 42 -7.36 2.42 -4.10
N THR A 43 -6.69 2.23 -2.96
CA THR A 43 -5.50 3.03 -2.60
C THR A 43 -4.36 2.82 -3.60
N VAL A 44 -4.03 1.56 -3.94
CA VAL A 44 -2.95 1.26 -4.88
C VAL A 44 -3.26 1.83 -6.26
N SER A 45 -4.48 1.60 -6.77
CA SER A 45 -4.90 2.10 -8.07
C SER A 45 -4.90 3.63 -8.14
N TYR A 46 -5.45 4.29 -7.12
CA TYR A 46 -5.56 5.74 -7.09
C TYR A 46 -4.18 6.41 -7.13
N VAL A 47 -3.25 5.96 -6.28
CA VAL A 47 -1.86 6.47 -6.27
C VAL A 47 -1.19 6.26 -7.62
N LYS A 48 -1.34 5.08 -8.23
CA LYS A 48 -0.75 4.79 -9.55
C LYS A 48 -1.37 5.63 -10.67
N ILE A 49 -2.67 5.89 -10.64
CA ILE A 49 -3.34 6.75 -11.63
C ILE A 49 -2.77 8.17 -11.54
N ILE A 50 -2.72 8.74 -10.34
CA ILE A 50 -2.20 10.11 -10.12
C ILE A 50 -0.74 10.18 -10.55
N HIS A 51 0.10 9.25 -10.09
CA HIS A 51 1.51 9.20 -10.46
C HIS A 51 1.71 9.15 -11.98
N ASN A 52 0.97 8.28 -12.69
CA ASN A 52 1.05 8.17 -14.14
C ASN A 52 0.54 9.41 -14.87
N LYS A 53 -0.48 10.08 -14.32
CA LYS A 53 -1.01 11.34 -14.85
C LYS A 53 0.03 12.45 -14.73
N MET A 54 0.60 12.63 -13.53
CA MET A 54 1.65 13.62 -13.28
C MET A 54 2.89 13.36 -14.14
N LEU A 55 3.33 12.10 -14.30
CA LEU A 55 4.43 11.77 -15.21
C LEU A 55 4.20 12.19 -16.67
N LYS A 56 2.95 12.23 -17.12
CA LYS A 56 2.60 12.56 -18.51
C LYS A 56 2.38 14.06 -18.71
N GLU A 57 1.68 14.70 -17.78
CA GLU A 57 1.16 16.07 -17.92
C GLU A 57 2.07 17.10 -17.25
N ASP A 58 2.82 16.72 -16.22
CA ASP A 58 3.67 17.63 -15.44
C ASP A 58 5.16 17.39 -15.78
N LEU A 59 5.77 18.38 -16.43
CA LEU A 59 7.16 18.34 -16.86
C LEU A 59 8.12 18.36 -15.67
N ASP A 60 7.85 19.18 -14.65
CA ASP A 60 8.70 19.35 -13.47
C ASP A 60 8.65 18.09 -12.60
N TYR A 61 7.47 17.48 -12.46
CA TYR A 61 7.33 16.19 -11.81
C TYR A 61 8.11 15.09 -12.53
N ARG A 62 8.05 15.06 -13.86
CA ARG A 62 8.80 14.07 -14.66
C ARG A 62 10.31 14.25 -14.54
N ILE A 63 10.81 15.48 -14.56
CA ILE A 63 12.24 15.76 -14.40
C ILE A 63 12.68 15.37 -12.99
N SER A 64 11.95 15.79 -11.97
CA SER A 64 12.30 15.50 -10.57
C SER A 64 12.28 14.01 -10.22
N ILE A 65 11.46 13.19 -10.89
CA ILE A 65 11.44 11.73 -10.69
C ILE A 65 12.61 11.01 -11.36
N ASN A 66 13.09 11.51 -12.50
CA ASN A 66 14.17 10.91 -13.28
C ASN A 66 15.56 11.46 -12.91
N ASP A 67 15.63 12.48 -12.06
CA ASP A 67 16.88 13.02 -11.55
C ASP A 67 17.51 12.05 -10.53
N GLU A 68 18.74 11.60 -10.82
CA GLU A 68 19.52 10.66 -10.02
C GLU A 68 19.67 11.12 -8.56
N ARG A 69 19.85 12.43 -8.34
CA ARG A 69 19.99 12.96 -6.98
C ARG A 69 18.68 12.80 -6.21
N ASN A 70 17.56 13.11 -6.84
CA ASN A 70 16.25 12.97 -6.22
C ASN A 70 15.87 11.51 -6.00
N GLU A 71 16.29 10.61 -6.89
CA GLU A 71 16.11 9.17 -6.71
C GLU A 71 16.81 8.69 -5.44
N LYS A 72 18.10 9.02 -5.25
CA LYS A 72 18.86 8.65 -4.05
C LYS A 72 18.27 9.26 -2.77
N ILE A 73 17.82 10.51 -2.81
CA ILE A 73 17.15 11.15 -1.67
C ILE A 73 15.86 10.41 -1.33
N ARG A 74 15.04 10.11 -2.35
CA ARG A 74 13.76 9.39 -2.18
C ARG A 74 13.98 8.00 -1.61
N ASP A 75 15.01 7.27 -2.02
CA ASP A 75 15.30 5.95 -1.46
C ASP A 75 15.68 6.02 0.01
N LYS A 76 16.51 6.99 0.41
CA LYS A 76 16.85 7.20 1.82
C LYS A 76 15.64 7.63 2.65
N VAL A 77 14.79 8.50 2.11
CA VAL A 77 13.54 8.92 2.75
C VAL A 77 12.59 7.73 2.88
N ASN A 78 12.42 6.93 1.83
CA ASN A 78 11.56 5.74 1.85
C ASN A 78 12.02 4.70 2.86
N ALA A 79 13.32 4.45 2.96
CA ALA A 79 13.89 3.56 3.99
C ALA A 79 13.58 4.07 5.40
N THR A 80 13.73 5.38 5.64
CA THR A 80 13.43 6.01 6.94
C THR A 80 11.93 5.98 7.24
N MET A 81 11.08 6.32 6.26
CA MET A 81 9.63 6.30 6.39
C MET A 81 9.11 4.89 6.65
N SER A 82 9.70 3.87 6.03
CA SER A 82 9.33 2.47 6.27
C SER A 82 9.56 2.07 7.74
N ALA A 83 10.69 2.48 8.33
CA ALA A 83 10.95 2.25 9.75
C ALA A 83 9.94 2.98 10.66
N ILE A 84 9.64 4.26 10.36
CA ILE A 84 8.65 5.05 11.11
C ILE A 84 7.26 4.40 11.04
N LEU A 85 6.83 3.98 9.84
CA LEU A 85 5.55 3.31 9.64
C LEU A 85 5.47 1.98 10.40
N MET A 86 6.55 1.21 10.43
CA MET A 86 6.62 -0.04 11.18
C MET A 86 6.45 0.18 12.69
N VAL A 87 7.08 1.22 13.24
CA VAL A 87 6.88 1.63 14.64
C VAL A 87 5.42 2.02 14.89
N LEU A 88 4.84 2.84 14.01
CA LEU A 88 3.45 3.26 14.12
C LEU A 88 2.48 2.05 14.07
N MET A 89 2.72 1.09 13.17
CA MET A 89 1.95 -0.16 13.11
C MET A 89 2.06 -0.97 14.39
N GLY A 90 3.25 -1.04 15.00
CA GLY A 90 3.46 -1.68 16.31
C GLY A 90 2.65 -1.00 17.43
N ILE A 91 2.64 0.33 17.48
CA ILE A 91 1.84 1.10 18.43
C ILE A 91 0.34 0.80 18.24
N ILE A 92 -0.15 0.81 16.99
CA ILE A 92 -1.55 0.51 16.68
C ILE A 92 -1.90 -0.94 17.05
N ALA A 93 -0.99 -1.89 16.87
CA ALA A 93 -1.19 -3.28 17.28
C ALA A 93 -1.38 -3.40 18.80
N ILE A 94 -0.56 -2.70 19.60
CA ILE A 94 -0.67 -2.67 21.06
C ILE A 94 -1.99 -2.03 21.48
N ILE A 95 -2.37 -0.90 20.89
CA ILE A 95 -3.66 -0.24 21.17
C ILE A 95 -4.83 -1.18 20.84
N SER A 96 -4.75 -1.90 19.71
CA SER A 96 -5.76 -2.86 19.27
C SER A 96 -5.91 -4.02 20.25
N MET A 97 -4.81 -4.52 20.82
CA MET A 97 -4.85 -5.53 21.91
C MET A 97 -5.56 -4.98 23.15
N SER A 98 -5.25 -3.74 23.56
CA SER A 98 -5.85 -3.10 24.74
C SER A 98 -7.37 -2.96 24.65
N ILE A 99 -7.90 -2.70 23.45
CA ILE A 99 -9.35 -2.62 23.21
C ILE A 99 -10.00 -3.98 22.85
N LYS A 100 -9.27 -5.09 23.02
CA LYS A 100 -9.71 -6.47 22.67
C LYS A 100 -10.07 -6.66 21.19
N ALA A 101 -9.55 -5.81 20.31
CA ALA A 101 -9.65 -5.97 18.86
C ALA A 101 -8.54 -6.91 18.38
N TYR A 102 -8.67 -8.20 18.68
CA TYR A 102 -7.61 -9.19 18.45
C TYR A 102 -7.29 -9.41 16.97
N LEU A 103 -8.31 -9.39 16.12
CA LEU A 103 -8.14 -9.63 14.69
C LEU A 103 -7.20 -8.58 14.02
N PRO A 104 -7.45 -7.25 14.12
CA PRO A 104 -6.52 -6.26 13.61
C PRO A 104 -5.16 -6.27 14.32
N ALA A 105 -5.13 -6.55 15.63
CA ALA A 105 -3.86 -6.65 16.37
C ALA A 105 -2.95 -7.76 15.80
N ILE A 106 -3.51 -8.94 15.49
CA ILE A 106 -2.77 -10.07 14.90
C ILE A 106 -2.23 -9.69 13.52
N PHE A 107 -3.05 -9.11 12.64
CA PHE A 107 -2.61 -8.70 11.31
C PHE A 107 -1.46 -7.69 11.36
N LEU A 108 -1.57 -6.67 12.22
CA LEU A 108 -0.52 -5.66 12.38
C LEU A 108 0.75 -6.26 12.99
N GLY A 109 0.63 -7.12 14.01
CA GLY A 109 1.77 -7.81 14.61
C GLY A 109 2.53 -8.70 13.62
N ILE A 110 1.80 -9.49 12.82
CA ILE A 110 2.37 -10.30 11.74
C ILE A 110 3.08 -9.40 10.72
N SER A 111 2.46 -8.29 10.34
CA SER A 111 3.05 -7.37 9.35
C SER A 111 4.35 -6.74 9.85
N VAL A 112 4.42 -6.31 11.11
CA VAL A 112 5.65 -5.78 11.74
C VAL A 112 6.75 -6.85 11.75
N PHE A 113 6.42 -8.10 12.05
CA PHE A 113 7.39 -9.20 12.07
C PHE A 113 7.89 -9.61 10.68
N ILE A 114 7.00 -9.70 9.69
CA ILE A 114 7.32 -10.18 8.35
C ILE A 114 8.02 -9.10 7.50
N SER A 115 7.72 -7.82 7.70
CA SER A 115 8.29 -6.71 6.93
C SER A 115 9.83 -6.74 6.81
N PRO A 116 10.62 -6.88 7.91
CA PRO A 116 12.07 -6.95 7.81
C PRO A 116 12.57 -8.19 7.07
N LEU A 117 11.88 -9.34 7.20
CA LEU A 117 12.25 -10.56 6.47
C LEU A 117 12.11 -10.35 4.96
N ILE A 118 10.97 -9.80 4.53
CA ILE A 118 10.73 -9.48 3.12
C ILE A 118 11.81 -8.52 2.60
N MET A 119 12.16 -7.49 3.37
CA MET A 119 13.18 -6.52 2.97
C MET A 119 14.55 -7.18 2.75
N ILE A 120 14.97 -8.09 3.64
CA ILE A 120 16.22 -8.85 3.50
C ILE A 120 16.19 -9.73 2.24
N PHE A 121 15.09 -10.46 2.02
CA PHE A 121 14.94 -11.31 0.84
C PHE A 121 15.00 -10.52 -0.47
N ILE A 122 14.28 -9.40 -0.53
CA ILE A 122 14.29 -8.53 -1.71
C ILE A 122 15.69 -7.95 -1.93
N SER A 123 16.35 -7.44 -0.89
CA SER A 123 17.72 -6.91 -0.98
C SER A 123 18.68 -7.95 -1.57
N ARG A 124 18.67 -9.17 -1.04
CA ARG A 124 19.51 -10.28 -1.54
C ARG A 124 19.19 -10.65 -2.98
N TYR A 125 17.91 -10.66 -3.35
CA TYR A 125 17.49 -10.95 -4.73
C TYR A 125 18.05 -9.92 -5.72
N TYR A 126 18.02 -8.63 -5.37
CA TYR A 126 18.56 -7.58 -6.21
C TYR A 126 20.10 -7.58 -6.24
N GLU A 127 20.76 -7.77 -5.11
CA GLU A 127 22.23 -7.87 -5.03
C GLU A 127 22.78 -9.09 -5.80
N SER A 128 22.03 -10.19 -5.90
CA SER A 128 22.44 -11.33 -6.73
C SER A 128 22.29 -11.08 -8.24
N ARG A 129 21.50 -10.09 -8.64
CA ARG A 129 21.13 -9.81 -10.05
C ARG A 129 21.95 -8.69 -10.67
N TYR A 130 22.61 -7.85 -9.86
CA TYR A 130 23.38 -6.68 -10.25
C TYR A 130 24.74 -6.71 -9.58
#